data_AF-A0AAV8Q017-F1
#
_entry.id   AF-A0AAV8Q017-F1
#
_cell.length_a   1.000
_cell.length_b   1.000
_cell.length_c   1.000
_cell.angle_alpha   90.00
_cell.angle_beta   90.00
_cell.angle_gamma   90.00
#
_symmetry.space_group_name_H-M   'P 1'
#
loop_
_entity.id
_entity.type
_entity.pdbx_description
1 polymer ?
#
loop_
_entity_poly.entity_id
_entity_poly.type
_entity_poly.pdbx_seq_one_letter_code
_entity_poly.pdbx_strand_id
1 'polypeptide(L)'
;MQPKARVYADPSHVLDQFDRLPDSIVLLILNKLADVRSLGRCSAVSKRFNSLVFLVHDVYVKIDRVVTVDGDSDDPLSQSSPRHRNLFSNFLKFMLFTLLKPFHNLRSTNGSNKPVFPQLSHHSPAQVLKNFTHVRNLRIELPAGDVGTEEGVLLKWRAEFGSTLQSCVILGGTRIDQKLVSPEHESPVEDSGSIPDSFYTNGGLKLRVVWTISSLIAASTRHYLLRPIIKDHPTLKSLVLTDADGQGSLSMGEEQLKEFREKAVAASASSNRTQVPACNMKLKYAPYLDIPGGMALQGATVVTIRPSSEGSSGSNIRSETDAFISGAFDGPFKAAVRTLMKRRTYLLEMNGF
;
A
#
# COMPACT_ATOMS: atom_id res chain seq x y z
N MET A 1 53.07 33.85 20.69
CA MET A 1 52.72 33.44 19.31
C MET A 1 52.94 31.94 19.18
N GLN A 2 51.88 31.13 19.20
CA GLN A 2 51.97 29.69 18.93
C GLN A 2 51.73 29.45 17.43
N PRO A 3 52.49 28.55 16.77
CA PRO A 3 52.26 28.25 15.38
C PRO A 3 51.01 27.37 15.25
N LYS A 4 50.08 27.75 14.38
CA LYS A 4 48.95 26.89 13.99
C LYS A 4 49.52 25.66 13.28
N ALA A 5 49.33 24.49 13.88
CA ALA A 5 49.59 23.21 13.23
C ALA A 5 48.74 23.12 11.95
N ARG A 6 49.39 23.20 10.78
CA ARG A 6 48.77 22.82 9.52
C ARG A 6 48.71 21.30 9.50
N VAL A 7 47.52 20.75 9.68
CA VAL A 7 47.24 19.35 9.39
C VAL A 7 47.41 19.16 7.89
N TYR A 8 48.54 18.58 7.48
CA TYR A 8 48.75 18.10 6.12
C TYR A 8 47.93 16.81 6.00
N ALA A 9 46.76 16.89 5.37
CA ALA A 9 46.08 15.69 4.90
C ALA A 9 46.93 15.12 3.76
N ASP A 10 47.48 13.92 3.97
CA ASP A 10 48.16 13.15 2.93
C ASP A 10 47.18 12.94 1.75
N PRO A 11 47.50 13.40 0.53
CA PRO A 11 46.62 13.21 -0.63
C PRO A 11 46.81 11.78 -1.12
N SER A 12 46.32 10.80 -0.35
CA SER A 12 46.00 9.51 -0.95
C SER A 12 44.96 9.81 -2.02
N HIS A 13 45.37 9.81 -3.28
CA HIS A 13 44.50 9.81 -4.45
C HIS A 13 43.68 8.52 -4.41
N VAL A 14 42.69 8.46 -3.52
CA VAL A 14 41.62 7.48 -3.61
C VAL A 14 40.77 7.94 -4.79
N LEU A 15 41.24 7.60 -5.98
CA LEU A 15 40.50 7.77 -7.22
C LEU A 15 39.13 7.15 -7.02
N ASP A 16 38.09 7.97 -7.19
CA ASP A 16 36.72 7.49 -7.15
C ASP A 16 36.55 6.46 -8.27
N GLN A 17 36.32 5.20 -7.90
CA GLN A 17 36.16 4.14 -8.88
C GLN A 17 34.89 4.34 -9.73
N PHE A 18 33.92 5.13 -9.25
CA PHE A 18 32.76 5.50 -10.06
C PHE A 18 33.13 6.33 -11.27
N ASP A 19 34.21 7.14 -11.22
CA ASP A 19 34.67 7.93 -12.37
C ASP A 19 35.10 7.07 -13.55
N ARG A 20 35.42 5.79 -13.31
CA ARG A 20 35.80 4.82 -14.34
C ARG A 20 34.59 4.14 -15.00
N LEU A 21 33.41 4.23 -14.39
CA LEU A 21 32.19 3.60 -14.89
C LEU A 21 31.48 4.52 -15.90
N PRO A 22 30.89 4.00 -16.98
CA PRO A 22 29.97 4.77 -17.81
C PRO A 22 28.67 5.14 -17.05
N ASP A 23 28.03 6.24 -17.45
CA ASP A 23 26.77 6.71 -16.82
C ASP A 23 25.65 5.66 -16.86
N SER A 24 25.59 4.86 -17.92
CA SER A 24 24.60 3.77 -18.03
C SER A 24 24.74 2.73 -16.91
N ILE A 25 25.98 2.44 -16.48
CA ILE A 25 26.25 1.51 -15.39
C ILE A 25 25.93 2.15 -14.05
N VAL A 26 26.28 3.42 -13.85
CA VAL A 26 25.93 4.15 -12.62
C VAL A 26 24.42 4.26 -12.48
N LEU A 27 23.69 4.55 -13.56
CA LEU A 27 22.22 4.53 -13.58
C LEU A 27 21.66 3.16 -13.23
N LEU A 28 22.25 2.07 -13.75
CA LEU A 28 21.82 0.72 -13.40
C LEU A 28 21.97 0.47 -11.89
N ILE A 29 23.08 0.91 -11.29
CA ILE A 29 23.32 0.80 -9.85
C ILE A 29 22.28 1.63 -9.07
N LEU A 30 22.04 2.87 -9.45
CA LEU A 30 21.05 3.74 -8.82
C LEU A 30 19.63 3.16 -8.90
N ASN A 31 19.25 2.57 -10.05
CA ASN A 31 17.97 1.88 -10.20
C ASN A 31 17.80 0.70 -9.22
N LYS A 32 18.89 0.02 -8.83
CA LYS A 32 18.82 -1.06 -7.83
C LYS A 32 18.61 -0.56 -6.41
N LEU A 33 18.91 0.70 -6.11
CA LEU A 33 18.63 1.27 -4.80
C LEU A 33 17.12 1.45 -4.60
N ALA A 34 16.45 2.03 -5.60
CA ALA A 34 15.02 2.39 -5.65
C ALA A 34 14.51 3.31 -4.51
N ASP A 35 14.94 3.11 -3.27
CA ASP A 35 14.56 3.89 -2.11
C ASP A 35 14.90 5.38 -2.29
N VAL A 36 13.87 6.21 -2.20
CA VAL A 36 13.97 7.64 -2.48
C VAL A 36 14.86 8.38 -1.49
N ARG A 37 14.96 7.91 -0.23
CA ARG A 37 15.84 8.50 0.77
C ARG A 37 17.30 8.22 0.43
N SER A 38 17.61 6.99 0.03
CA SER A 38 18.94 6.58 -0.43
C SER A 38 19.34 7.28 -1.71
N LEU A 39 18.44 7.38 -2.69
CA LEU A 39 18.63 8.15 -3.91
C LEU A 39 18.88 9.64 -3.61
N GLY A 40 18.12 10.22 -2.68
CA GLY A 40 18.35 11.59 -2.21
C GLY A 40 19.76 11.79 -1.63
N ARG A 41 20.26 10.84 -0.84
CA ARG A 41 21.66 10.87 -0.35
C ARG A 41 22.68 10.74 -1.48
N CYS A 42 22.44 9.86 -2.45
CA CYS A 42 23.27 9.74 -3.65
C CYS A 42 23.36 11.06 -4.42
N SER A 43 22.28 11.85 -4.47
CA SER A 43 22.28 13.15 -5.14
C SER A 43 23.23 14.19 -4.52
N ALA A 44 23.66 13.99 -3.28
CA ALA A 44 24.58 14.87 -2.57
C ALA A 44 26.07 14.47 -2.72
N VAL A 45 26.35 13.29 -3.32
CA VAL A 45 27.72 12.76 -3.44
C VAL A 45 28.53 13.57 -4.45
N SER A 46 27.99 13.80 -5.64
CA SER A 46 28.66 14.55 -6.70
C SER A 46 27.66 15.14 -7.70
N LYS A 47 28.10 16.10 -8.53
CA LYS A 47 27.27 16.66 -9.61
C LYS A 47 26.77 15.57 -10.58
N ARG A 48 27.62 14.58 -10.85
CA ARG A 48 27.30 13.45 -11.73
C ARG A 48 26.20 12.57 -11.14
N PHE A 49 26.31 12.22 -9.86
CA PHE A 49 25.25 11.48 -9.19
C PHE A 49 23.96 12.30 -9.10
N ASN A 50 24.06 13.61 -8.82
CA ASN A 50 22.91 14.50 -8.78
C ASN A 50 22.10 14.48 -10.08
N SER A 51 22.77 14.54 -11.25
CA SER A 51 22.07 14.48 -12.54
C SER A 51 21.48 13.10 -12.84
N LEU A 52 22.17 12.02 -12.46
CA LEU A 52 21.75 10.65 -12.78
C LEU A 52 20.60 10.14 -11.89
N VAL A 53 20.55 10.55 -10.62
CA VAL A 53 19.52 10.11 -9.66
C VAL A 53 18.10 10.37 -10.17
N PHE A 54 17.87 11.48 -10.87
CA PHE A 54 16.53 11.84 -11.36
C PHE A 54 16.11 11.12 -12.65
N LEU A 55 17.01 10.31 -13.24
CA LEU A 55 16.75 9.49 -14.43
C LEU A 55 16.44 8.03 -14.10
N VAL A 56 16.31 7.68 -12.81
CA VAL A 56 15.94 6.31 -12.42
C VAL A 56 14.51 5.98 -12.86
N HIS A 57 14.33 4.72 -13.20
CA HIS A 57 13.05 4.13 -13.57
C HIS A 57 12.32 3.53 -12.35
N ASP A 58 13.05 3.03 -11.36
CA ASP A 58 12.50 2.36 -10.19
C ASP A 58 12.59 3.27 -8.96
N VAL A 59 11.44 3.57 -8.34
CA VAL A 59 11.36 4.40 -7.13
C VAL A 59 10.49 3.74 -6.07
N TYR A 60 11.02 3.69 -4.84
CA TYR A 60 10.34 3.25 -3.65
C TYR A 60 10.24 4.40 -2.64
N VAL A 61 9.02 4.68 -2.19
CA VAL A 61 8.72 5.75 -1.23
C VAL A 61 8.11 5.13 0.02
N LYS A 62 8.86 5.15 1.12
CA LYS A 62 8.36 4.78 2.43
C LYS A 62 7.85 6.02 3.18
N ILE A 63 6.58 5.99 3.58
CA ILE A 63 5.97 7.03 4.40
C ILE A 63 6.08 6.61 5.86
N ASP A 64 7.03 7.19 6.58
CA ASP A 64 7.15 7.00 8.03
C ASP A 64 6.04 7.78 8.76
N ARG A 65 5.56 7.25 9.90
CA ARG A 65 4.50 7.89 10.70
C ARG A 65 4.85 9.36 10.99
N VAL A 66 3.93 10.25 10.64
CA VAL A 66 4.00 11.66 11.04
C VAL A 66 3.74 11.73 12.55
N VAL A 67 4.75 12.16 13.30
CA VAL A 67 4.54 12.68 14.66
C VAL A 67 3.69 13.93 14.48
N THR A 68 2.42 13.86 14.84
CA THR A 68 1.60 15.06 14.98
C THR A 68 2.26 15.93 16.04
N VAL A 69 2.80 17.08 15.65
CA VAL A 69 3.11 18.18 16.57
C VAL A 69 1.77 18.85 16.93
N ASP A 70 0.85 18.06 17.46
CA ASP A 70 -0.25 18.56 18.27
C ASP A 70 0.20 18.21 19.68
N GLY A 71 0.74 19.21 20.38
CA GLY A 71 1.01 19.09 21.80
C GLY A 71 -0.32 18.87 22.51
N ASP A 72 -0.59 17.62 22.89
CA ASP A 72 -1.58 17.32 23.90
C ASP A 72 -0.81 16.79 25.09
N SER A 73 -0.84 17.60 26.15
CA SER A 73 -0.12 17.46 27.40
C SER A 73 -0.16 16.03 27.94
N ASP A 74 1.01 15.45 28.20
CA ASP A 74 1.14 14.23 28.98
C ASP A 74 0.59 14.48 30.40
N ASP A 75 -0.61 13.96 30.70
CA ASP A 75 -1.06 13.73 32.08
C ASP A 75 -0.82 12.25 32.43
N PRO A 76 0.11 11.91 33.33
CA PRO A 76 0.64 10.55 33.46
C PRO A 76 -0.24 9.58 34.26
N LEU A 77 -1.57 9.76 34.32
CA LEU A 77 -2.42 9.01 35.27
C LEU A 77 -3.71 8.36 34.72
N SER A 78 -3.79 7.99 33.44
CA SER A 78 -4.90 7.13 32.97
C SER A 78 -4.45 5.90 32.20
N GLN A 79 -3.96 4.89 32.94
CA GLN A 79 -3.94 3.51 32.49
C GLN A 79 -5.37 2.93 32.55
N SER A 80 -6.09 2.93 31.43
CA SER A 80 -7.11 1.91 31.12
C SER A 80 -7.63 2.04 29.69
N SER A 81 -7.65 0.90 28.98
CA SER A 81 -8.25 0.63 27.67
C SER A 81 -7.46 1.07 26.41
N PRO A 82 -7.15 0.13 25.48
CA PRO A 82 -6.64 0.48 24.16
C PRO A 82 -7.80 1.01 23.32
N ARG A 83 -8.01 2.33 23.32
CA ARG A 83 -8.98 2.96 22.42
C ARG A 83 -8.47 2.86 20.99
N HIS A 84 -9.26 2.26 20.10
CA HIS A 84 -9.05 2.23 18.65
C HIS A 84 -8.75 3.64 18.14
N ARG A 85 -7.47 3.95 17.88
CA ARG A 85 -7.07 5.25 17.31
C ARG A 85 -7.44 5.23 15.82
N ASN A 86 -8.29 6.18 15.42
CA ASN A 86 -8.72 6.41 14.05
C ASN A 86 -7.52 6.76 13.14
N LEU A 87 -6.84 5.76 12.58
CA LEU A 87 -5.71 5.94 11.67
C LEU A 87 -6.13 6.59 10.33
N PHE A 88 -7.40 6.44 9.93
CA PHE A 88 -8.00 7.17 8.81
C PHE A 88 -7.87 8.70 8.95
N SER A 89 -7.93 9.23 10.17
CA SER A 89 -7.84 10.68 10.42
C SER A 89 -6.45 11.22 10.18
N ASN A 90 -5.39 10.44 10.40
CA ASN A 90 -4.01 10.94 10.32
C ASN A 90 -3.51 10.97 8.88
N PHE A 91 -3.90 9.98 8.07
CA PHE A 91 -3.66 10.01 6.63
C PHE A 91 -4.46 11.15 5.96
N LEU A 92 -5.71 11.35 6.39
CA LEU A 92 -6.56 12.44 5.90
C LEU A 92 -6.07 13.82 6.33
N LYS A 93 -5.60 13.98 7.58
CA LYS A 93 -4.97 15.22 8.07
C LYS A 93 -3.72 15.58 7.28
N PHE A 94 -2.88 14.60 6.93
CA PHE A 94 -1.70 14.83 6.07
C PHE A 94 -2.08 15.44 4.71
N MET A 95 -3.23 15.04 4.16
CA MET A 95 -3.65 15.47 2.83
C MET A 95 -4.56 16.71 2.80
N LEU A 96 -5.28 17.02 3.88
CA LEU A 96 -6.01 18.30 3.99
C LEU A 96 -5.03 19.49 3.93
N PHE A 97 -3.82 19.35 4.47
CA PHE A 97 -2.73 20.33 4.30
C PHE A 97 -2.18 20.42 2.86
N THR A 98 -2.33 19.36 2.05
CA THR A 98 -1.85 19.37 0.64
C THR A 98 -2.90 19.86 -0.36
N LEU A 99 -4.19 19.81 -0.02
CA LEU A 99 -5.29 20.24 -0.89
C LEU A 99 -5.74 21.69 -0.60
N LEU A 100 -5.48 22.22 0.59
CA LEU A 100 -5.84 23.58 0.99
C LEU A 100 -4.61 24.41 1.35
N LYS A 101 -3.88 24.90 0.33
CA LYS A 101 -3.35 26.28 0.22
C LYS A 101 -2.39 26.44 -0.98
N PRO A 102 -2.75 27.24 -2.00
CA PRO A 102 -1.80 28.06 -2.73
C PRO A 102 -1.53 29.34 -1.93
N PHE A 103 -0.30 29.88 -2.02
CA PHE A 103 0.18 31.14 -1.43
C PHE A 103 0.60 31.11 0.06
N HIS A 104 1.91 31.00 0.30
CA HIS A 104 2.70 32.01 1.01
C HIS A 104 4.21 31.74 0.83
N ASN A 105 4.89 32.64 0.12
CA ASN A 105 6.22 33.20 0.42
C ASN A 105 6.99 33.57 -0.85
N LEU A 106 6.51 34.62 -1.51
CA LEU A 106 7.43 35.63 -2.04
C LEU A 106 7.93 36.47 -0.86
N ARG A 107 9.27 36.63 -0.81
CA ARG A 107 10.04 37.70 -0.17
C ARG A 107 10.40 37.54 1.32
N SER A 108 11.65 37.12 1.55
CA SER A 108 12.56 37.92 2.36
C SER A 108 13.93 37.97 1.67
N THR A 109 14.25 39.15 1.16
CA THR A 109 15.59 39.55 0.72
C THR A 109 16.30 40.13 1.94
N ASN A 110 17.24 39.38 2.54
CA ASN A 110 18.46 39.86 3.20
C ASN A 110 18.99 38.83 4.21
N GLY A 111 20.31 38.65 4.21
CA GLY A 111 21.04 38.17 5.38
C GLY A 111 21.49 36.71 5.34
N SER A 112 22.82 36.56 5.33
CA SER A 112 23.66 35.36 5.44
C SER A 112 23.12 34.14 6.22
N ASN A 113 23.65 32.98 5.77
CA ASN A 113 23.67 31.65 6.39
C ASN A 113 22.50 30.72 6.03
N LYS A 114 22.63 30.05 4.88
CA LYS A 114 21.83 28.88 4.49
C LYS A 114 22.26 27.66 5.32
N PRO A 115 21.38 27.01 6.09
CA PRO A 115 21.62 25.64 6.52
C PRO A 115 21.35 24.70 5.33
N VAL A 116 22.39 24.02 4.88
CA VAL A 116 22.36 23.01 3.80
C VAL A 116 21.88 21.69 4.39
N PHE A 117 20.59 21.56 4.70
CA PHE A 117 19.88 20.27 4.87
C PHE A 117 18.37 20.53 4.84
N PRO A 118 17.60 20.02 3.86
CA PRO A 118 16.15 20.06 3.96
C PRO A 118 15.71 19.02 4.99
N GLN A 119 15.05 19.47 6.06
CA GLN A 119 14.37 18.63 7.03
C GLN A 119 13.41 17.66 6.32
N LEU A 120 13.75 16.36 6.33
CA LEU A 120 13.06 15.29 5.60
C LEU A 120 11.73 14.83 6.23
N SER A 121 11.05 15.68 7.01
CA SER A 121 9.87 15.29 7.79
C SER A 121 8.52 15.80 7.27
N HIS A 122 8.46 16.60 6.19
CA HIS A 122 7.20 17.27 5.82
C HIS A 122 6.82 17.30 4.32
N HIS A 123 7.44 16.50 3.46
CA HIS A 123 7.10 16.51 2.03
C HIS A 123 6.13 15.39 1.65
N SER A 124 5.01 15.77 1.03
CA SER A 124 4.07 14.83 0.40
C SER A 124 4.79 13.95 -0.63
N PRO A 125 4.40 12.68 -0.82
CA PRO A 125 4.99 11.80 -1.83
C PRO A 125 5.06 12.46 -3.22
N ALA A 126 4.03 13.22 -3.61
CA ALA A 126 4.03 13.96 -4.88
C ALA A 126 5.17 15.00 -4.96
N GLN A 127 5.49 15.67 -3.86
CA GLN A 127 6.56 16.66 -3.80
C GLN A 127 7.94 16.01 -3.87
N VAL A 128 8.12 14.86 -3.22
CA VAL A 128 9.37 14.09 -3.28
C VAL A 128 9.59 13.54 -4.70
N LEU A 129 8.52 13.08 -5.35
CA LEU A 129 8.58 12.48 -6.68
C LEU A 129 8.74 13.50 -7.81
N LYS A 130 8.39 14.77 -7.60
CA LYS A 130 8.37 15.82 -8.64
C LYS A 130 9.61 15.89 -9.55
N ASN A 131 10.80 15.62 -9.02
CA ASN A 131 12.04 15.70 -9.80
C ASN A 131 12.35 14.40 -10.57
N PHE A 132 11.70 13.29 -10.25
CA PHE A 132 11.89 12.00 -10.89
C PHE A 132 10.99 11.87 -12.13
N THR A 133 11.42 12.43 -13.25
CA THR A 133 10.57 12.51 -14.46
C THR A 133 10.52 11.22 -15.27
N HIS A 134 11.46 10.29 -15.04
CA HIS A 134 11.61 9.07 -15.84
C HIS A 134 11.06 7.81 -15.16
N VAL A 135 10.38 7.95 -14.01
CA VAL A 135 9.90 6.79 -13.23
C VAL A 135 8.94 5.94 -14.04
N ARG A 136 9.24 4.64 -14.12
CA ARG A 136 8.40 3.63 -14.76
C ARG A 136 7.70 2.76 -13.71
N ASN A 137 8.39 2.45 -12.61
CA ASN A 137 7.88 1.59 -11.55
C ASN A 137 7.92 2.34 -10.23
N LEU A 138 6.74 2.58 -9.65
CA LEU A 138 6.60 3.29 -8.39
C LEU A 138 6.01 2.37 -7.32
N ARG A 139 6.71 2.22 -6.20
CA ARG A 139 6.20 1.54 -5.01
C ARG A 139 6.09 2.53 -3.86
N ILE A 140 4.91 2.60 -3.25
CA ILE A 140 4.64 3.45 -2.08
C ILE A 140 4.28 2.53 -0.90
N GLU A 141 4.91 2.74 0.25
CA GLU A 141 4.61 2.03 1.50
C GLU A 141 4.02 2.96 2.54
N LEU A 142 2.85 2.58 3.08
CA LEU A 142 2.13 3.30 4.12
C LEU A 142 2.43 2.74 5.53
N PRO A 143 2.40 3.56 6.60
CA PRO A 143 2.93 3.18 7.91
C PRO A 143 2.13 2.13 8.72
N ALA A 144 0.89 1.80 8.35
CA ALA A 144 0.09 0.67 8.85
C ALA A 144 -1.22 0.58 8.07
N GLY A 145 -1.91 -0.57 8.12
CA GLY A 145 -3.24 -0.74 7.56
C GLY A 145 -4.28 0.17 8.22
N ASP A 146 -5.20 0.70 7.42
CA ASP A 146 -6.25 1.60 7.91
C ASP A 146 -7.40 0.85 8.59
N VAL A 147 -7.55 -0.45 8.32
CA VAL A 147 -8.67 -1.24 8.83
C VAL A 147 -8.31 -1.77 10.22
N GLY A 148 -8.86 -1.14 11.25
CA GLY A 148 -8.74 -1.61 12.63
C GLY A 148 -9.24 -3.04 12.75
N THR A 149 -8.37 -3.95 13.18
CA THR A 149 -8.70 -5.34 13.47
C THR A 149 -8.45 -5.62 14.95
N GLU A 150 -9.26 -6.49 15.53
CA GLU A 150 -9.05 -6.97 16.90
C GLU A 150 -7.81 -7.90 16.93
N GLU A 151 -7.24 -8.10 18.12
CA GLU A 151 -6.07 -8.96 18.29
C GLU A 151 -6.38 -10.40 17.82
N GLY A 152 -5.50 -10.95 16.97
CA GLY A 152 -5.66 -12.28 16.40
C GLY A 152 -6.56 -12.36 15.16
N VAL A 153 -7.29 -11.29 14.80
CA VAL A 153 -8.06 -11.24 13.55
C VAL A 153 -7.12 -11.04 12.37
N LEU A 154 -7.25 -11.87 11.34
CA LEU A 154 -6.61 -11.64 10.05
C LEU A 154 -7.55 -10.89 9.13
N LEU A 155 -7.08 -9.79 8.56
CA LEU A 155 -7.68 -9.17 7.38
C LEU A 155 -6.57 -8.76 6.42
N LYS A 156 -6.64 -9.22 5.18
CA LYS A 156 -5.77 -8.78 4.09
C LYS A 156 -6.60 -8.51 2.85
N TRP A 157 -6.27 -7.47 2.10
CA TRP A 157 -6.95 -7.16 0.86
C TRP A 157 -5.98 -6.73 -0.22
N ARG A 158 -6.27 -7.10 -1.47
CA ARG A 158 -5.57 -6.63 -2.66
C ARG A 158 -6.57 -6.16 -3.69
N ALA A 159 -6.39 -4.95 -4.19
CA ALA A 159 -7.26 -4.35 -5.19
C ALA A 159 -6.48 -3.89 -6.42
N GLU A 160 -7.09 -4.08 -7.58
CA GLU A 160 -6.61 -3.58 -8.86
C GLU A 160 -7.57 -2.52 -9.37
N PHE A 161 -7.01 -1.39 -9.80
CA PHE A 161 -7.75 -0.25 -10.28
C PHE A 161 -7.23 0.14 -11.66
N GLY A 162 -8.16 0.47 -12.55
CA GLY A 162 -7.91 1.31 -13.72
C GLY A 162 -8.49 2.69 -13.45
N SER A 163 -9.42 3.16 -14.27
CA SER A 163 -10.20 4.38 -13.97
C SER A 163 -11.14 4.22 -12.76
N THR A 164 -11.56 2.99 -12.50
CA THR A 164 -12.40 2.55 -11.39
C THR A 164 -11.87 1.21 -10.86
N LEU A 165 -12.47 0.67 -9.79
CA LEU A 165 -12.15 -0.66 -9.29
C LEU A 165 -12.33 -1.70 -10.40
N GLN A 166 -11.32 -2.52 -10.70
CA GLN A 166 -11.43 -3.61 -11.67
C GLN A 166 -11.57 -4.98 -10.97
N SER A 167 -10.87 -5.18 -9.86
CA SER A 167 -10.90 -6.43 -9.09
C SER A 167 -10.44 -6.19 -7.66
N CYS A 168 -11.04 -6.87 -6.68
CA CYS A 168 -10.55 -6.89 -5.31
C CYS A 168 -10.69 -8.28 -4.70
N VAL A 169 -9.67 -8.72 -3.95
CA VAL A 169 -9.69 -9.96 -3.19
C VAL A 169 -9.44 -9.63 -1.73
N ILE A 170 -10.32 -10.11 -0.85
CA ILE A 170 -10.22 -9.95 0.59
C ILE A 170 -10.09 -11.33 1.21
N LEU A 171 -9.02 -11.56 1.96
CA LEU A 171 -8.81 -12.73 2.81
C LEU A 171 -9.03 -12.30 4.26
N GLY A 172 -9.88 -13.02 4.98
CA GLY A 172 -10.13 -12.74 6.39
C GLY A 172 -10.25 -14.01 7.21
N GLY A 173 -9.98 -13.90 8.51
CA GLY A 173 -10.21 -14.95 9.50
C GLY A 173 -10.41 -14.32 10.88
N THR A 174 -11.33 -14.86 11.67
CA THR A 174 -11.66 -14.32 13.00
C THR A 174 -10.56 -14.57 14.02
N ARG A 175 -9.71 -15.56 13.78
CA ARG A 175 -8.58 -15.87 14.65
C ARG A 175 -7.48 -16.59 13.86
N ILE A 176 -6.24 -16.26 14.15
CA ILE A 176 -5.05 -17.03 13.75
C ILE A 176 -4.63 -17.90 14.93
N ASP A 177 -4.59 -19.22 14.71
CA ASP A 177 -4.02 -20.15 15.67
C ASP A 177 -2.62 -20.57 15.23
N GLN A 178 -1.67 -20.57 16.15
CA GLN A 178 -0.36 -21.19 15.94
C GLN A 178 -0.43 -22.63 16.45
N LYS A 179 -0.30 -23.58 15.53
CA LYS A 179 -0.26 -25.01 15.83
C LYS A 179 1.12 -25.34 16.42
N LEU A 180 1.24 -25.23 17.74
CA LEU A 180 2.31 -25.90 18.46
C LEU A 180 2.18 -27.39 18.18
N VAL A 181 3.27 -28.04 17.79
CA VAL A 181 3.28 -29.48 17.49
C VAL A 181 2.72 -30.24 18.69
N SER A 182 1.49 -30.73 18.58
CA SER A 182 0.87 -31.66 19.52
C SER A 182 0.13 -32.70 18.70
N PRO A 183 0.41 -34.00 18.89
CA PRO A 183 -0.11 -35.05 18.04
C PRO A 183 -1.37 -35.66 18.66
N GLU A 184 -2.49 -34.94 18.70
CA GLU A 184 -3.76 -35.58 19.07
C GLU A 184 -4.89 -35.18 18.11
N HIS A 185 -5.47 -36.21 17.51
CA HIS A 185 -6.57 -36.18 16.58
C HIS A 185 -7.83 -35.60 17.24
N GLU A 186 -8.31 -34.47 16.72
CA GLU A 186 -9.74 -34.27 16.57
C GLU A 186 -10.10 -34.56 15.12
N SER A 187 -11.02 -35.50 14.93
CA SER A 187 -11.57 -35.87 13.62
C SER A 187 -12.06 -34.63 12.89
N PRO A 188 -11.84 -34.51 11.56
CA PRO A 188 -12.47 -33.43 10.80
C PRO A 188 -13.98 -33.61 10.92
N VAL A 189 -14.65 -32.67 11.60
CA VAL A 189 -16.10 -32.49 11.47
C VAL A 189 -16.38 -32.52 9.97
N GLU A 190 -17.28 -33.40 9.51
CA GLU A 190 -17.61 -33.50 8.09
C GLU A 190 -17.99 -32.13 7.57
N ASP A 191 -17.03 -31.51 6.87
CA ASP A 191 -17.21 -30.19 6.31
C ASP A 191 -18.02 -30.39 5.05
N SER A 192 -19.34 -30.24 5.20
CA SER A 192 -20.34 -30.21 4.13
C SER A 192 -20.01 -29.15 3.07
N GLY A 193 -18.97 -28.33 3.28
CA GLY A 193 -18.52 -27.26 2.40
C GLY A 193 -19.49 -26.09 2.41
N SER A 194 -20.53 -26.14 3.24
CA SER A 194 -21.51 -25.08 3.41
C SER A 194 -21.18 -24.21 4.63
N ILE A 195 -21.54 -22.94 4.54
CA ILE A 195 -21.55 -22.02 5.66
C ILE A 195 -22.51 -22.56 6.75
N PRO A 196 -22.07 -22.74 8.00
CA PRO A 196 -22.91 -23.19 9.10
C PRO A 196 -23.86 -22.07 9.53
N ASP A 197 -25.03 -22.43 10.08
CA ASP A 197 -26.06 -21.46 10.50
C ASP A 197 -25.54 -20.43 11.51
N SER A 198 -24.59 -20.86 12.36
CA SER A 198 -23.89 -20.00 13.32
C SER A 198 -23.19 -18.79 12.68
N PHE A 199 -22.77 -18.88 11.42
CA PHE A 199 -22.18 -17.77 10.69
C PHE A 199 -23.19 -16.63 10.47
N TYR A 200 -24.47 -16.95 10.27
CA TYR A 200 -25.53 -15.98 10.05
C TYR A 200 -26.07 -15.41 11.37
N THR A 201 -26.19 -16.25 12.40
CA THR A 201 -26.79 -15.85 13.69
C THR A 201 -25.81 -15.16 14.64
N ASN A 202 -24.52 -15.54 14.63
CA ASN A 202 -23.52 -14.99 15.56
C ASN A 202 -22.82 -13.73 15.04
N GLY A 203 -23.43 -13.01 14.08
CA GLY A 203 -22.85 -11.79 13.51
C GLY A 203 -21.63 -12.02 12.60
N GLY A 204 -21.31 -13.27 12.25
CA GLY A 204 -20.20 -13.60 11.34
C GLY A 204 -20.35 -12.95 9.98
N LEU A 205 -21.53 -13.05 9.35
CA LEU A 205 -21.82 -12.37 8.10
C LEU A 205 -21.69 -10.84 8.23
N LYS A 206 -22.24 -10.25 9.30
CA LYS A 206 -22.15 -8.81 9.57
C LYS A 206 -20.69 -8.35 9.63
N LEU A 207 -19.83 -9.11 10.30
CA LEU A 207 -18.39 -8.81 10.37
C LEU A 207 -17.72 -8.86 8.99
N ARG A 208 -18.07 -9.83 8.13
CA ARG A 208 -17.55 -9.90 6.75
C ARG A 208 -18.03 -8.75 5.86
N VAL A 209 -19.26 -8.28 6.08
CA VAL A 209 -19.78 -7.07 5.42
C VAL A 209 -18.97 -5.85 5.85
N VAL A 210 -18.71 -5.66 7.14
CA VAL A 210 -17.87 -4.57 7.65
C VAL A 210 -16.48 -4.62 7.04
N TRP A 211 -15.79 -5.77 7.10
CA TRP A 211 -14.45 -5.92 6.50
C TRP A 211 -14.43 -5.61 5.01
N THR A 212 -15.46 -6.04 4.28
CA THR A 212 -15.61 -5.75 2.86
C THR A 212 -15.69 -4.25 2.62
N ILE A 213 -16.64 -3.58 3.25
CA ILE A 213 -16.89 -2.15 3.05
C ILE A 213 -15.66 -1.34 3.47
N SER A 214 -15.07 -1.64 4.62
CA SER A 214 -13.85 -0.97 5.11
C SER A 214 -12.67 -1.14 4.16
N SER A 215 -12.47 -2.34 3.60
CA SER A 215 -11.38 -2.59 2.64
C SER A 215 -11.60 -1.83 1.33
N LEU A 216 -12.84 -1.75 0.83
CA LEU A 216 -13.17 -1.00 -0.38
C LEU A 216 -13.05 0.52 -0.19
N ILE A 217 -13.42 1.03 0.99
CA ILE A 217 -13.19 2.44 1.35
C ILE A 217 -11.68 2.71 1.39
N ALA A 218 -10.91 1.87 2.08
CA ALA A 218 -9.45 1.99 2.17
C ALA A 218 -8.80 1.98 0.77
N ALA A 219 -9.25 1.09 -0.12
CA ALA A 219 -8.75 0.97 -1.49
C ALA A 219 -9.13 2.18 -2.35
N SER A 220 -10.39 2.64 -2.31
CA SER A 220 -10.87 3.81 -3.07
C SER A 220 -10.29 5.15 -2.60
N THR A 221 -9.96 5.29 -1.32
CA THR A 221 -9.20 6.43 -0.80
C THR A 221 -7.78 6.42 -1.37
N ARG A 222 -7.06 5.29 -1.29
CA ARG A 222 -5.72 5.13 -1.93
C ARG A 222 -5.77 5.47 -3.42
N HIS A 223 -6.77 4.98 -4.12
CA HIS A 223 -6.98 5.27 -5.54
C HIS A 223 -7.11 6.78 -5.82
N TYR A 224 -7.92 7.50 -5.02
CA TYR A 224 -8.09 8.95 -5.15
C TYR A 224 -6.77 9.71 -4.98
N LEU A 225 -5.96 9.29 -4.01
CA LEU A 225 -4.70 9.95 -3.62
C LEU A 225 -3.60 9.85 -4.68
N LEU A 226 -3.69 8.84 -5.55
CA LEU A 226 -2.71 8.63 -6.62
C LEU A 226 -2.90 9.57 -7.81
N ARG A 227 -4.04 10.26 -7.90
CA ARG A 227 -4.39 11.13 -9.03
C ARG A 227 -3.31 12.18 -9.37
N PRO A 228 -2.82 13.01 -8.45
CA PRO A 228 -1.75 13.96 -8.76
C PRO A 228 -0.44 13.26 -9.15
N ILE A 229 -0.09 12.16 -8.48
CA ILE A 229 1.15 11.41 -8.76
C ILE A 229 1.13 10.84 -10.18
N ILE A 230 0.05 10.18 -10.60
CA ILE A 230 -0.09 9.60 -11.93
C ILE A 230 -0.10 10.68 -13.02
N LYS A 231 -0.72 11.84 -12.73
CA LYS A 231 -0.76 12.99 -13.64
C LYS A 231 0.64 13.56 -13.88
N ASP A 232 1.44 13.69 -12.83
CA ASP A 232 2.78 14.29 -12.92
C ASP A 232 3.84 13.31 -13.48
N HIS A 233 3.51 12.01 -13.58
CA HIS A 233 4.43 10.96 -14.04
C HIS A 233 3.83 10.15 -15.21
N PRO A 234 3.85 10.69 -16.44
CA PRO A 234 3.28 10.04 -17.62
C PRO A 234 4.04 8.77 -18.05
N THR A 235 5.30 8.62 -17.61
CA THR A 235 6.18 7.47 -17.90
C THR A 235 5.91 6.23 -17.05
N LEU A 236 5.05 6.33 -16.03
CA LEU A 236 4.70 5.19 -15.17
C LEU A 236 4.02 4.07 -15.98
N LYS A 237 4.57 2.87 -15.80
CA LYS A 237 4.10 1.58 -16.32
C LYS A 237 3.59 0.66 -15.21
N SER A 238 4.06 0.83 -13.97
CA SER A 238 3.60 0.06 -12.82
C SER A 238 3.54 0.93 -11.57
N LEU A 239 2.47 0.77 -10.81
CA LEU A 239 2.29 1.41 -9.51
C LEU A 239 1.77 0.41 -8.49
N VAL A 240 2.42 0.35 -7.34
CA VAL A 240 1.98 -0.44 -6.17
C VAL A 240 1.98 0.44 -4.94
N LEU A 241 0.84 0.50 -4.24
CA LEU A 241 0.72 1.15 -2.95
C LEU A 241 0.33 0.08 -1.93
N THR A 242 1.16 -0.14 -0.91
CA THR A 242 0.97 -1.20 0.08
C THR A 242 1.16 -0.70 1.51
N ASP A 243 0.54 -1.35 2.47
CA ASP A 243 0.74 -1.06 3.89
C ASP A 243 1.99 -1.80 4.41
N ALA A 244 2.70 -1.22 5.38
CA ALA A 244 3.92 -1.79 5.94
C ALA A 244 3.70 -3.14 6.66
N ASP A 245 2.49 -3.36 7.19
CA ASP A 245 2.04 -4.63 7.77
C ASP A 245 1.49 -5.61 6.71
N GLY A 246 1.43 -5.17 5.45
CA GLY A 246 0.87 -5.91 4.33
C GLY A 246 -0.63 -6.20 4.47
N GLN A 247 -1.37 -5.41 5.26
CA GLN A 247 -2.83 -5.54 5.36
C GLN A 247 -3.47 -5.24 4.00
N GLY A 248 -3.16 -4.09 3.42
CA GLY A 248 -3.73 -3.63 2.16
C GLY A 248 -2.70 -3.47 1.03
N SER A 249 -3.14 -3.72 -0.20
CA SER A 249 -2.37 -3.41 -1.40
C SER A 249 -3.27 -2.97 -2.55
N LEU A 250 -2.97 -1.81 -3.14
CA LEU A 250 -3.51 -1.37 -4.42
C LEU A 250 -2.43 -1.49 -5.50
N SER A 251 -2.79 -2.02 -6.68
CA SER A 251 -1.88 -2.05 -7.83
C SER A 251 -2.54 -1.54 -9.12
N MET A 252 -1.72 -0.94 -9.99
CA MET A 252 -2.06 -0.57 -11.36
C MET A 252 -0.93 -0.98 -12.30
N GLY A 253 -1.25 -1.66 -13.40
CA GLY A 253 -0.33 -1.94 -14.50
C GLY A 253 -0.41 -0.88 -15.60
N GLU A 254 0.26 -1.13 -16.72
CA GLU A 254 0.42 -0.15 -17.80
C GLU A 254 -0.93 0.21 -18.45
N GLU A 255 -1.77 -0.78 -18.70
CA GLU A 255 -3.12 -0.58 -19.26
C GLU A 255 -4.03 0.16 -18.28
N GLN A 256 -3.99 -0.21 -16.99
CA GLN A 256 -4.75 0.46 -15.94
C GLN A 256 -4.35 1.93 -15.78
N LEU A 257 -3.04 2.22 -15.82
CA LEU A 257 -2.53 3.59 -15.73
C LEU A 257 -2.90 4.40 -16.99
N LYS A 258 -2.91 3.77 -18.17
CA LYS A 258 -3.42 4.40 -19.39
C LYS A 258 -4.91 4.74 -19.25
N GLU A 259 -5.72 3.77 -18.79
CA GLU A 259 -7.15 3.97 -18.56
C GLU A 259 -7.42 5.09 -17.56
N PHE A 260 -6.67 5.14 -16.45
CA PHE A 260 -6.78 6.17 -15.41
C PHE A 260 -6.47 7.59 -15.94
N ARG A 261 -5.56 7.71 -16.90
CA ARG A 261 -5.20 9.00 -17.52
C ARG A 261 -6.23 9.47 -18.54
N GLU A 262 -6.82 8.54 -19.29
CA GLU A 262 -7.76 8.84 -20.37
C GLU A 262 -9.18 9.09 -19.85
N LYS A 263 -9.64 8.32 -18.86
CA LYS A 263 -10.98 8.43 -18.30
C LYS A 263 -10.99 9.26 -17.02
N ALA A 264 -12.00 10.12 -16.90
CA ALA A 264 -12.20 10.88 -15.68
C ALA A 264 -12.55 9.94 -14.51
N VAL A 265 -11.77 10.03 -13.44
CA VAL A 265 -12.02 9.31 -12.20
C VAL A 265 -13.24 9.91 -11.50
N ALA A 266 -14.32 9.13 -11.38
CA ALA A 266 -15.53 9.54 -10.69
C ALA A 266 -15.26 9.76 -9.19
N ALA A 267 -15.43 10.99 -8.72
CA ALA A 267 -15.37 11.30 -7.31
C ALA A 267 -16.62 10.74 -6.60
N SER A 268 -16.43 10.13 -5.42
CA SER A 268 -17.58 9.80 -4.58
C SER A 268 -18.17 11.08 -3.98
N ALA A 269 -19.44 11.04 -3.56
CA ALA A 269 -20.09 12.13 -2.84
C ALA A 269 -19.32 12.53 -1.55
N SER A 270 -18.55 11.60 -0.97
CA SER A 270 -17.55 11.92 0.07
C SER A 270 -16.26 12.45 -0.56
N SER A 271 -15.81 13.62 -0.11
CA SER A 271 -14.76 14.44 -0.75
C SER A 271 -13.34 13.84 -0.85
N ASN A 272 -13.10 12.62 -0.37
CA ASN A 272 -11.74 12.06 -0.24
C ASN A 272 -11.60 10.61 -0.73
N ARG A 273 -12.47 10.14 -1.63
CA ARG A 273 -12.35 8.82 -2.27
C ARG A 273 -13.00 8.81 -3.65
N THR A 274 -12.62 7.82 -4.46
CA THR A 274 -13.31 7.56 -5.74
C THR A 274 -14.57 6.73 -5.51
N GLN A 275 -15.52 6.85 -6.43
CA GLN A 275 -16.73 6.03 -6.39
C GLN A 275 -16.36 4.56 -6.60
N VAL A 276 -16.95 3.67 -5.79
CA VAL A 276 -16.89 2.22 -5.99
C VAL A 276 -18.09 1.83 -6.86
N PRO A 277 -17.90 1.15 -8.00
CA PRO A 277 -19.00 0.76 -8.88
C PRO A 277 -19.87 -0.31 -8.20
N ALA A 278 -21.06 -0.56 -8.76
CA ALA A 278 -21.82 -1.76 -8.41
C ALA A 278 -20.98 -3.01 -8.71
N CYS A 279 -20.99 -3.98 -7.79
CA CYS A 279 -20.09 -5.11 -7.82
C CYS A 279 -20.82 -6.43 -7.59
N ASN A 280 -20.36 -7.46 -8.30
CA ASN A 280 -20.63 -8.85 -8.02
C ASN A 280 -19.55 -9.40 -7.09
N MET A 281 -19.99 -10.10 -6.05
CA MET A 281 -19.13 -10.64 -5.01
C MET A 281 -19.29 -12.15 -4.94
N LYS A 282 -18.16 -12.85 -4.79
CA LYS A 282 -18.13 -14.29 -4.52
C LYS A 282 -17.48 -14.50 -3.16
N LEU A 283 -18.27 -14.99 -2.21
CA LEU A 283 -17.81 -15.39 -0.89
C LEU A 283 -17.56 -16.90 -0.86
N LYS A 284 -16.42 -17.29 -0.31
CA LYS A 284 -16.07 -18.67 0.03
C LYS A 284 -15.64 -18.71 1.48
N TYR A 285 -16.05 -19.76 2.18
CA TYR A 285 -15.89 -19.89 3.62
C TYR A 285 -15.38 -21.28 3.98
N ALA A 286 -14.58 -21.34 5.05
CA ALA A 286 -14.27 -22.55 5.79
C ALA A 286 -14.28 -22.24 7.30
N PRO A 287 -14.95 -23.06 8.15
CA PRO A 287 -14.93 -22.87 9.59
C PRO A 287 -13.51 -22.91 10.18
N TYR A 288 -12.68 -23.78 9.64
CA TYR A 288 -11.28 -23.95 10.00
C TYR A 288 -10.46 -24.22 8.75
N LEU A 289 -9.28 -23.61 8.65
CA LEU A 289 -8.39 -23.74 7.51
C LEU A 289 -6.95 -23.86 7.97
N ASP A 290 -6.33 -25.03 7.79
CA ASP A 290 -4.89 -25.20 7.97
C ASP A 290 -4.13 -24.42 6.88
N ILE A 291 -3.06 -23.76 7.30
CA ILE A 291 -2.18 -22.94 6.45
C ILE A 291 -0.74 -23.43 6.62
N PRO A 292 0.06 -23.46 5.54
CA PRO A 292 1.49 -23.76 5.65
C PRO A 292 2.20 -22.89 6.70
N GLY A 293 3.19 -23.46 7.37
CA GLY A 293 3.94 -22.78 8.43
C GLY A 293 3.36 -22.97 9.83
N GLY A 294 2.54 -24.02 10.05
CA GLY A 294 1.98 -24.33 11.36
C GLY A 294 0.94 -23.33 11.84
N MET A 295 0.26 -22.65 10.91
CA MET A 295 -0.82 -21.71 11.23
C MET A 295 -2.16 -22.31 10.84
N ALA A 296 -3.22 -21.88 11.50
CA ALA A 296 -4.58 -22.13 11.06
C ALA A 296 -5.44 -20.87 11.18
N LEU A 297 -6.43 -20.74 10.30
CA LEU A 297 -7.43 -19.68 10.35
C LEU A 297 -8.78 -20.23 10.76
N GLN A 298 -9.34 -19.66 11.81
CA GLN A 298 -10.74 -19.85 12.17
C GLN A 298 -11.63 -18.88 11.38
N GLY A 299 -12.80 -19.35 10.97
CA GLY A 299 -13.78 -18.60 10.20
C GLY A 299 -13.18 -18.01 8.92
N ALA A 300 -12.32 -18.77 8.24
CA ALA A 300 -11.58 -18.31 7.07
C ALA A 300 -12.54 -17.96 5.93
N THR A 301 -12.36 -16.78 5.35
CA THR A 301 -13.17 -16.26 4.25
C THR A 301 -12.31 -15.68 3.14
N VAL A 302 -12.66 -15.98 1.89
CA VAL A 302 -12.20 -15.23 0.72
C VAL A 302 -13.40 -14.60 0.06
N VAL A 303 -13.32 -13.30 -0.16
CA VAL A 303 -14.29 -12.52 -0.92
C VAL A 303 -13.60 -12.00 -2.18
N THR A 304 -14.11 -12.38 -3.34
CA THR A 304 -13.65 -11.83 -4.63
C THR A 304 -14.71 -10.88 -5.16
N ILE A 305 -14.31 -9.65 -5.47
CA ILE A 305 -15.19 -8.54 -5.84
C ILE A 305 -14.81 -8.10 -7.24
N ARG A 306 -15.79 -7.97 -8.12
CA ARG A 306 -15.64 -7.42 -9.47
C ARG A 306 -16.79 -6.48 -9.79
N PRO A 307 -16.57 -5.44 -10.61
CA PRO A 307 -17.67 -4.65 -11.15
C PRO A 307 -18.71 -5.53 -11.84
N SER A 308 -19.98 -5.17 -11.70
CA SER A 308 -21.07 -5.74 -12.48
C SER A 308 -20.96 -5.23 -13.92
N SER A 309 -20.16 -5.90 -14.76
CA SER A 309 -20.12 -5.60 -16.19
C SER A 309 -21.38 -6.13 -16.88
N GLU A 310 -22.13 -5.25 -17.52
CA GLU A 310 -23.02 -5.61 -18.62
C GLU A 310 -22.15 -5.97 -19.84
N GLY A 311 -22.02 -7.27 -20.14
CA GLY A 311 -21.52 -7.78 -21.41
C GLY A 311 -20.01 -7.66 -21.68
N SER A 312 -19.26 -8.73 -21.40
CA SER A 312 -18.12 -9.13 -22.26
C SER A 312 -17.73 -10.59 -22.09
N SER A 313 -17.42 -11.18 -23.24
CA SER A 313 -17.43 -12.60 -23.57
C SER A 313 -16.42 -13.45 -22.78
N GLY A 314 -16.91 -14.59 -22.28
CA GLY A 314 -16.21 -15.45 -21.34
C GLY A 314 -15.42 -16.58 -21.99
N SER A 315 -14.09 -16.45 -21.98
CA SER A 315 -13.19 -17.60 -21.76
C SER A 315 -11.83 -17.13 -21.24
N ASN A 316 -11.20 -16.14 -21.88
CA ASN A 316 -9.90 -15.58 -21.47
C ASN A 316 -9.96 -14.83 -20.12
N ILE A 317 -11.04 -14.07 -19.88
CA ILE A 317 -11.26 -13.31 -18.64
C ILE A 317 -11.27 -14.24 -17.42
N ARG A 318 -11.75 -15.48 -17.55
CA ARG A 318 -11.81 -16.45 -16.43
C ARG A 318 -10.43 -16.94 -16.00
N SER A 319 -9.53 -17.18 -16.96
CA SER A 319 -8.16 -17.66 -16.69
C SER A 319 -7.32 -16.58 -16.00
N GLU A 320 -7.37 -15.34 -16.51
CA GLU A 320 -6.68 -14.20 -15.90
C GLU A 320 -7.26 -13.84 -14.53
N THR A 321 -8.58 -13.96 -14.38
CA THR A 321 -9.30 -13.81 -13.12
C THR A 321 -8.80 -14.78 -12.05
N ASP A 322 -8.65 -16.05 -12.38
CA ASP A 322 -8.20 -17.07 -11.44
C ASP A 322 -6.70 -16.94 -11.15
N ALA A 323 -5.90 -16.49 -12.14
CA ALA A 323 -4.51 -16.12 -11.94
C ALA A 323 -4.37 -14.95 -10.96
N PHE A 324 -5.15 -13.87 -11.11
CA PHE A 324 -5.17 -12.74 -10.19
C PHE A 324 -5.54 -13.16 -8.77
N ILE A 325 -6.61 -13.95 -8.61
CA ILE A 325 -7.06 -14.40 -7.29
C ILE A 325 -6.02 -15.30 -6.63
N SER A 326 -5.46 -16.27 -7.38
CA SER A 326 -4.46 -17.20 -6.85
C SER A 326 -3.09 -16.56 -6.60
N GLY A 327 -2.83 -15.40 -7.19
CA GLY A 327 -1.65 -14.55 -6.98
C GLY A 327 -1.91 -13.32 -6.11
N ALA A 328 -3.07 -13.21 -5.47
CA ALA A 328 -3.43 -12.00 -4.71
C ALA A 328 -2.58 -11.77 -3.46
N PHE A 329 -2.03 -12.85 -2.88
CA PHE A 329 -1.18 -12.82 -1.71
C PHE A 329 0.00 -13.77 -1.85
N ASP A 330 1.03 -13.53 -1.05
CA ASP A 330 2.26 -14.32 -1.02
C ASP A 330 2.32 -15.29 0.16
N GLY A 331 3.30 -16.18 0.11
CA GLY A 331 3.65 -17.12 1.17
C GLY A 331 2.45 -17.97 1.65
N PRO A 332 2.22 -18.08 2.98
CA PRO A 332 1.19 -18.94 3.55
C PRO A 332 -0.23 -18.54 3.11
N PHE A 333 -0.50 -17.25 2.95
CA PHE A 333 -1.81 -16.74 2.55
C PHE A 333 -2.18 -17.08 1.11
N LYS A 334 -1.18 -17.29 0.23
CA LYS A 334 -1.39 -17.81 -1.13
C LYS A 334 -2.03 -19.19 -1.12
N ALA A 335 -1.52 -20.08 -0.25
CA ALA A 335 -2.04 -21.43 -0.10
C ALA A 335 -3.45 -21.42 0.52
N ALA A 336 -3.71 -20.50 1.47
CA ALA A 336 -5.02 -20.30 2.06
C ALA A 336 -6.07 -19.93 0.99
N VAL A 337 -5.78 -18.94 0.14
CA VAL A 337 -6.69 -18.55 -0.95
C VAL A 337 -6.92 -19.70 -1.93
N ARG A 338 -5.87 -20.41 -2.36
CA ARG A 338 -6.01 -21.55 -3.28
C ARG A 338 -6.90 -22.66 -2.71
N THR A 339 -6.82 -22.90 -1.41
CA THR A 339 -7.63 -23.92 -0.72
C THR A 339 -9.09 -23.45 -0.59
N LEU A 340 -9.30 -22.20 -0.14
CA LEU A 340 -10.64 -21.61 -0.07
C LEU A 340 -11.31 -21.53 -1.43
N MET A 341 -10.56 -21.32 -2.52
CA MET A 341 -11.10 -21.28 -3.87
C MET A 341 -11.72 -22.59 -4.35
N LYS A 342 -11.45 -23.72 -3.70
CA LYS A 342 -12.09 -25.01 -3.98
C LYS A 342 -13.42 -25.20 -3.25
N ARG A 343 -13.76 -24.31 -2.32
CA ARG A 343 -15.00 -24.37 -1.51
C ARG A 343 -16.21 -23.87 -2.29
N ARG A 344 -17.39 -24.15 -1.75
CA ARG A 344 -18.67 -23.68 -2.27
C ARG A 344 -18.67 -22.16 -2.39
N THR A 345 -19.24 -21.67 -3.48
CA THR A 345 -19.31 -20.24 -3.78
C THR A 345 -20.70 -19.70 -3.42
N TYR A 346 -20.72 -18.58 -2.71
CA TYR A 346 -21.90 -17.81 -2.41
C TYR A 346 -21.83 -16.49 -3.18
N LEU A 347 -22.87 -16.18 -3.94
CA LEU A 347 -22.94 -14.96 -4.74
C LEU A 347 -23.64 -13.87 -3.94
N LEU A 348 -23.07 -12.67 -3.93
CA LEU A 348 -23.67 -11.47 -3.36
C LEU A 348 -23.54 -10.32 -4.36
N GLU A 349 -24.46 -9.38 -4.27
CA GLU A 349 -24.43 -8.15 -5.04
C GLU A 349 -24.31 -6.96 -4.09
N MET A 350 -23.59 -5.94 -4.54
CA MET A 350 -23.39 -4.71 -3.79
C MET A 350 -23.58 -3.52 -4.73
N ASN A 351 -24.47 -2.62 -4.35
CA ASN A 351 -24.66 -1.36 -5.07
C ASN A 351 -23.41 -0.48 -4.98
N GLY A 352 -23.19 0.36 -5.98
CA GLY A 352 -22.08 1.30 -5.98
C GLY A 352 -22.27 2.41 -4.93
N PHE A 353 -21.16 2.93 -4.39
CA PHE A 353 -21.16 3.93 -3.32
C PHE A 353 -19.93 4.85 -3.31
#